data_AF-A0A2N5XI41-F1
#
_entry.id   AF-A0A2N5XI41-F1
#
_cell.length_a   1.000
_cell.length_b   1.000
_cell.length_c   1.000
_cell.angle_alpha   90.00
_cell.angle_beta   90.00
_cell.angle_gamma   90.00
#
_symmetry.space_group_name_H-M   'P 1'
#
loop_
_entity.id
_entity.type
_entity.pdbx_description
1 polymer ?
#
loop_
_entity_poly.entity_id
_entity_poly.type
_entity_poly.pdbx_seq_one_letter_code
_entity_poly.pdbx_strand_id
1 'polypeptide(L)' 'MSPSPSDGARPGPPRFAVVGNPGNRRVSLFAEAVRGAGLPAPRVVPWREVLDGRYGFAPGEVVRLDSPGEDAEVD' A
#
# COMPACT_ATOMS: atom_id res chain seq x y z
N MET A 1 -29.01 1.80 16.58
CA MET A 1 -27.54 1.79 16.45
C MET A 1 -27.24 1.99 14.97
N SER A 2 -26.50 3.02 14.59
CA SER A 2 -26.09 3.19 13.20
C SER A 2 -25.08 2.08 12.85
N PRO A 3 -25.20 1.43 11.68
CA PRO A 3 -24.22 0.43 11.27
C PRO A 3 -22.84 1.08 11.17
N SER A 4 -21.82 0.40 11.66
CA SER A 4 -20.45 0.88 11.60
C SER A 4 -19.93 0.69 10.17
N PRO A 5 -19.05 1.56 9.63
CA PRO A 5 -18.46 1.35 8.30
C PRO A 5 -17.74 -0.01 8.16
N SER A 6 -17.38 -0.62 9.28
CA SER A 6 -16.77 -1.95 9.39
C SER A 6 -17.73 -3.12 9.16
N ASP A 7 -19.06 -2.89 9.16
CA ASP A 7 -20.08 -3.94 9.01
C ASP A 7 -20.36 -4.31 7.53
N GLY A 8 -19.82 -3.54 6.58
CA GLY A 8 -20.14 -3.66 5.16
C GLY A 8 -19.25 -4.65 4.40
N ALA A 9 -19.76 -5.87 4.19
CA ALA A 9 -19.28 -6.91 3.28
C ALA A 9 -17.86 -7.46 3.56
N ARG A 10 -17.70 -8.79 3.55
CA ARG A 10 -16.34 -9.35 3.36
C ARG A 10 -15.90 -8.88 1.97
N PRO A 11 -14.88 -8.01 1.85
CA PRO A 11 -14.44 -7.60 0.53
C PRO A 11 -13.92 -8.84 -0.19
N GLY A 12 -13.81 -8.77 -1.52
CA GLY A 12 -12.96 -9.71 -2.25
C GLY A 12 -11.54 -9.76 -1.64
N PRO A 13 -10.66 -10.65 -2.13
CA PRO A 13 -9.30 -10.76 -1.58
C PRO A 13 -8.66 -9.37 -1.42
N PRO A 14 -8.00 -9.10 -0.28
CA PRO A 14 -7.53 -7.76 0.07
C PRO A 14 -6.61 -7.22 -1.02
N ARG A 15 -6.83 -5.96 -1.37
CA ARG A 15 -5.98 -5.22 -2.30
C ARG A 15 -4.97 -4.42 -1.48
N PHE A 16 -3.69 -4.73 -1.66
CA PHE A 16 -2.62 -4.04 -0.96
C PHE A 16 -2.06 -2.89 -1.78
N ALA A 17 -1.85 -1.76 -1.12
CA ALA A 17 -1.00 -0.68 -1.61
C ALA A 17 0.17 -0.49 -0.64
N VAL A 18 1.36 -0.18 -1.17
CA VAL A 18 2.54 0.16 -0.37
C VAL A 18 3.00 1.54 -0.74
N VAL A 19 2.96 2.47 0.21
CA VAL A 19 3.67 3.74 0.07
C VAL A 19 5.13 3.51 0.45
N GLY A 20 6.04 3.71 -0.50
CA GLY A 20 7.46 3.43 -0.31
C GLY A 20 8.26 3.62 -1.60
N ASN A 21 9.59 3.62 -1.49
CA ASN A 21 10.46 3.85 -2.64
C ASN A 21 10.51 2.61 -3.53
N PRO A 22 10.23 2.72 -4.84
CA PRO A 22 10.40 1.62 -5.78
C PRO A 22 11.82 1.06 -5.73
N GLY A 23 11.95 -0.27 -5.69
CA GLY A 23 13.25 -0.95 -5.59
C GLY A 23 13.83 -1.02 -4.17
N ASN A 24 13.24 -0.38 -3.17
CA ASN A 24 13.65 -0.57 -1.77
C ASN A 24 13.39 -2.02 -1.33
N ARG A 25 14.37 -2.63 -0.65
CA ARG A 25 14.31 -4.02 -0.18
C ARG A 25 13.03 -4.34 0.59
N ARG A 26 12.53 -3.43 1.44
CA ARG A 26 11.30 -3.66 2.22
C ARG A 26 10.06 -3.78 1.33
N VAL A 27 9.95 -2.91 0.31
CA VAL A 27 8.86 -2.92 -0.67
C VAL A 27 8.90 -4.23 -1.47
N SER A 28 10.08 -4.64 -1.94
CA SER A 28 10.24 -5.88 -2.70
C SER A 28 9.88 -7.12 -1.88
N LEU A 29 10.41 -7.25 -0.66
CA LEU A 29 10.12 -8.38 0.22
C LEU A 29 8.64 -8.46 0.60
N PHE A 30 7.99 -7.32 0.82
CA PHE A 30 6.54 -7.31 1.07
C PHE A 30 5.76 -7.78 -0.17
N ALA A 31 6.12 -7.31 -1.36
CA ALA A 31 5.46 -7.73 -2.60
C ALA A 31 5.64 -9.23 -2.88
N GLU A 32 6.80 -9.79 -2.56
CA GLU A 32 7.03 -11.23 -2.60
C GLU A 32 6.17 -11.98 -1.59
N ALA A 33 6.09 -11.50 -0.34
CA ALA A 33 5.27 -12.13 0.70
C ALA A 33 3.77 -12.15 0.34
N VAL A 34 3.24 -11.04 -0.19
CA VAL A 34 1.83 -10.97 -0.65
C VAL A 34 1.57 -11.98 -1.76
N ARG A 35 2.47 -12.08 -2.75
CA ARG A 35 2.36 -13.08 -3.82
C ARG A 35 2.47 -14.51 -3.28
N GLY A 36 3.38 -14.76 -2.34
CA GLY A 36 3.55 -16.04 -1.68
C GLY A 36 2.30 -16.49 -0.90
N ALA A 37 1.50 -15.53 -0.43
CA ALA A 37 0.19 -15.79 0.19
C ALA A 37 -0.95 -16.04 -0.82
N GLY A 38 -0.65 -16.08 -2.14
CA GLY A 38 -1.65 -16.28 -3.19
C GLY A 38 -2.51 -15.05 -3.49
N LEU A 39 -2.08 -13.87 -3.05
CA LEU A 39 -2.81 -12.61 -3.23
C LEU A 39 -2.26 -11.82 -4.42
N PRO A 40 -3.06 -10.91 -5.01
CA PRO A 40 -2.58 -10.02 -6.07
C PRO A 40 -1.39 -9.19 -5.60
N ALA A 41 -0.43 -8.97 -6.49
CA ALA A 41 0.74 -8.14 -6.20
C ALA A 41 0.31 -6.76 -5.67
N PRO A 42 0.96 -6.23 -4.62
CA PRO A 42 0.63 -4.92 -4.12
C PRO A 42 1.00 -3.84 -5.14
N ARG A 43 0.17 -2.80 -5.21
CA ARG A 43 0.49 -1.58 -5.95
C ARG A 43 1.50 -0.76 -5.15
N VAL A 44 2.60 -0.35 -5.77
CA VAL A 44 3.57 0.56 -5.14
C VAL A 44 3.15 2.00 -5.44
N VAL A 45 3.11 2.83 -4.40
CA VAL A 45 2.87 4.27 -4.45
C VAL A 45 4.19 4.96 -4.07
N PRO A 46 4.94 5.51 -5.03
CA PRO A 46 6.21 6.17 -4.75
C PRO A 46 6.03 7.36 -3.82
N TRP A 47 6.94 7.55 -2.86
CA TRP A 47 6.93 8.73 -1.98
C TRP A 47 6.94 10.05 -2.76
N ARG A 48 7.65 10.13 -3.90
CA ARG A 48 7.61 11.30 -4.79
C ARG A 48 6.19 11.64 -5.27
N GLU A 49 5.40 10.64 -5.66
CA GLU A 49 4.00 10.88 -6.07
C GLU A 49 3.14 11.32 -4.89
N VAL A 50 3.44 10.84 -3.67
CA VAL A 50 2.76 11.29 -2.45
C VAL A 50 3.07 12.75 -2.13
N LEU A 51 4.36 13.13 -2.17
CA LEU A 51 4.82 14.50 -1.92
C LEU A 51 4.29 15.49 -2.97
N ASP A 52 4.17 15.06 -4.22
CA ASP A 52 3.57 15.85 -5.30
C ASP A 52 2.02 15.92 -5.22
N GLY A 53 1.39 15.26 -4.24
CA GLY A 53 -0.07 15.18 -4.11
C GLY A 53 -0.77 14.36 -5.22
N ARG A 54 -0.02 13.54 -5.97
CA ARG A 54 -0.49 12.74 -7.11
C ARG A 54 -0.73 11.28 -6.73
N TYR A 55 -1.52 11.05 -5.69
CA TYR A 55 -1.84 9.71 -5.20
C TYR A 55 -3.32 9.54 -4.90
N GLY A 56 -3.77 8.29 -4.84
CA GLY A 56 -5.13 7.93 -4.47
C GLY A 56 -5.22 6.47 -4.02
N PHE A 57 -6.23 6.18 -3.20
CA PHE A 57 -6.54 4.85 -2.69
C PHE A 57 -8.01 4.52 -2.95
N ALA A 58 -8.27 3.27 -3.33
CA ALA A 58 -9.63 2.80 -3.52
C ALA A 58 -10.25 2.37 -2.18
N PRO A 59 -11.58 2.46 -2.00
CA PRO A 59 -12.25 1.90 -0.84
C PRO A 59 -11.90 0.42 -0.63
N GLY A 60 -11.53 0.05 0.60
CA GLY A 60 -11.13 -1.32 0.94
C GLY A 60 -9.70 -1.70 0.59
N GLU A 61 -8.87 -0.78 0.07
CA GLU A 61 -7.42 -1.00 -0.01
C GLU A 61 -6.78 -0.97 1.39
N VAL A 62 -5.93 -1.97 1.66
CA VAL A 62 -5.07 -1.98 2.85
C VAL A 62 -3.75 -1.33 2.48
N VAL A 63 -3.46 -0.19 3.10
CA VAL A 63 -2.27 0.61 2.80
C VAL A 63 -1.18 0.34 3.83
N ARG A 64 -0.06 -0.20 3.37
CA ARG A 64 1.19 -0.26 4.13
C ARG A 64 1.99 1.02 3.88
N LEU A 65 2.36 1.71 4.96
CA LEU A 65 3.21 2.89 4.89
C LEU A 65 4.62 2.52 5.37
N ASP A 66 5.58 2.46 4.45
CA ASP A 66 6.99 2.30 4.80
C ASP A 66 7.65 3.67 4.93
N SER A 67 8.60 3.80 5.86
CA SER A 67 9.38 5.03 5.97
C SER A 67 10.15 5.32 4.66
N PRO A 68 10.29 6.58 4.24
CA PRO A 68 11.07 6.95 3.05
C PRO A 68 12.52 6.42 3.12
N GLY A 69 13.12 6.36 4.31
CA GLY A 69 14.50 5.90 4.49
C GLY A 69 15.51 7.03 4.24
N GLU A 70 16.78 6.70 4.00
CA GLU A 70 17.84 7.65 3.63
C GLU A 70 17.82 7.96 2.12
N ASP A 71 16.66 8.29 1.57
CA ASP A 71 16.53 8.67 0.17
C ASP A 71 16.44 10.20 0.09
N ALA A 72 17.52 10.81 -0.39
CA ALA A 72 17.71 12.27 -0.40
C ALA A 72 16.65 13.04 -1.19
N GLU A 73 15.86 12.34 -2.00
CA GLU A 73 14.80 12.92 -2.82
C GLU A 73 13.44 12.98 -2.10
N VAL A 74 13.37 12.43 -0.88
CA VAL A 74 12.15 12.34 -0.05
C VAL A 74 12.40 12.69 1.43
N ASP A 75 13.60 13.17 1.77
CA ASP A 75 14.01 13.70 3.09
C ASP A 75 13.62 15.17 3.27
#